data_AF-A0A1F6TPH4-F1
#
_entry.id   AF-A0A1F6TPH4-F1
#
_cell.length_a   1.000
_cell.length_b   1.000
_cell.length_c   1.000
_cell.angle_alpha   90.00
_cell.angle_beta   90.00
_cell.angle_gamma   90.00
#
_symmetry.space_group_name_H-M   'P 1'
#
loop_
_entity.id
_entity.type
_entity.pdbx_description
1 polymer ?
#
loop_
_entity_poly.entity_id
_entity_poly.type
_entity_poly.pdbx_seq_one_letter_code
_entity_poly.pdbx_strand_id
1 'polypeptide(L)' 'MRKEDLMKAADLTKNSWFTRPPDIHRVFMRLPGPIGIVDGKECVPVKPLQPTAMMPGFYLPSDTEVVLHEYKVLRLM' A
#
# COMPACT_ATOMS: atom_id res chain seq x y z
N MET A 1 -23.19 2.42 -0.65
CA MET A 1 -21.85 2.77 -1.16
C MET A 1 -20.86 2.57 -0.03
N ARG A 2 -19.92 1.63 -0.15
CA ARG A 2 -18.80 1.57 0.80
C ARG A 2 -17.92 2.77 0.48
N LYS A 3 -17.64 3.64 1.45
CA LYS A 3 -16.61 4.67 1.30
C LYS A 3 -15.30 3.93 1.09
N GLU A 4 -14.82 3.90 -0.14
CA GLU A 4 -13.43 3.58 -0.41
C GLU A 4 -12.68 4.85 -0.03
N ASP A 5 -12.14 4.89 1.20
CA ASP A 5 -11.38 6.04 1.69
C ASP A 5 -10.06 6.13 0.89
N LEU A 6 -10.06 7.01 -0.11
CA LEU A 6 -8.87 7.45 -0.81
C LEU A 6 -7.97 8.19 0.19
N MET A 7 -6.72 7.74 0.29
CA MET A 7 -5.69 8.36 1.13
C MET A 7 -4.36 8.41 0.41
N LYS A 8 -3.42 9.21 0.91
CA LYS A 8 -2.07 9.24 0.36
C LYS A 8 -1.26 8.06 0.85
N ALA A 9 -0.35 7.56 0.02
CA ALA A 9 0.54 6.48 0.39
C ALA A 9 1.40 6.80 1.63
N ALA A 10 1.69 8.08 1.89
CA ALA A 10 2.35 8.56 3.10
C ALA A 10 1.57 8.24 4.40
N ASP A 11 0.23 8.27 4.33
CA ASP A 11 -0.66 8.11 5.49
C ASP A 11 -0.92 6.64 5.83
N LEU A 12 -0.44 5.71 4.99
CA LEU A 12 -0.56 4.28 5.23
C LEU A 12 0.21 3.86 6.49
N THR A 13 -0.50 3.23 7.41
CA THR A 13 0.13 2.62 8.58
C THR A 13 0.90 1.35 8.19
N LYS A 14 1.85 0.94 9.02
CA LYS A 14 2.62 -0.30 8.79
C LYS A 14 1.66 -1.49 8.66
N ASN A 15 1.91 -2.37 7.68
CA ASN A 15 1.06 -3.51 7.34
C ASN A 15 -0.34 -3.14 6.84
N SER A 16 -0.62 -1.87 6.52
CA SER A 16 -1.84 -1.50 5.80
C SER A 16 -1.88 -2.16 4.43
N TRP A 17 -3.04 -2.68 4.06
CA TRP A 17 -3.28 -3.27 2.73
C TRP A 17 -4.05 -2.27 1.91
N PHE A 18 -3.67 -2.08 0.65
CA PHE A 18 -4.27 -1.07 -0.19
C PHE A 18 -4.23 -1.48 -1.66
N THR A 19 -5.08 -0.87 -2.47
CA THR A 19 -5.00 -0.91 -3.93
C THR A 19 -4.67 0.49 -4.43
N ARG A 20 -3.94 0.58 -5.54
CA ARG A 20 -3.65 1.87 -6.18
C ARG A 20 -4.52 2.00 -7.42
N PRO A 21 -5.31 3.06 -7.61
CA PRO A 21 -5.90 3.35 -8.92
C PRO A 21 -4.78 3.69 -9.92
N PRO A 22 -4.71 3.08 -11.12
CA PRO A 22 -5.70 2.24 -11.81
C PRO A 22 -5.58 0.71 -11.55
N ASP A 23 -4.55 0.26 -10.84
CA ASP A 23 -4.28 -1.14 -10.49
C ASP A 23 -5.23 -1.70 -9.40
N ILE A 24 -6.55 -1.58 -9.58
CA ILE A 24 -7.55 -2.11 -8.63
C ILE A 24 -7.51 -3.63 -8.48
N HIS A 25 -6.88 -4.33 -9.43
CA HIS A 25 -6.73 -5.78 -9.42
C HIS A 25 -5.57 -6.27 -8.56
N ARG A 26 -4.71 -5.37 -8.06
CA ARG A 26 -3.52 -5.73 -7.27
C ARG A 26 -3.57 -5.11 -5.89
N VAL A 27 -3.54 -5.98 -4.88
CA VAL A 27 -3.43 -5.57 -3.49
C VAL A 27 -1.95 -5.51 -3.10
N PHE A 28 -1.58 -4.38 -2.51
CA PHE A 28 -0.26 -4.12 -1.98
C PHE A 28 -0.33 -4.01 -0.46
N MET A 29 0.80 -4.24 0.19
CA MET A 29 0.97 -4.05 1.62
C MET A 29 2.11 -3.08 1.88
N ARG A 30 1.87 -2.11 2.78
CA ARG A 30 2.89 -1.23 3.32
C ARG A 30 3.89 -2.04 4.14
N LEU A 31 5.16 -2.05 3.71
CA LEU A 31 6.22 -2.69 4.47
C LEU A 31 6.60 -1.84 5.71
N PRO A 32 7.01 -2.47 6.82
CA PRO A 32 7.62 -1.74 7.92
C PRO A 32 8.93 -1.11 7.46
N GLY A 33 9.07 0.21 7.64
CA GLY A 33 10.29 0.94 7.30
C GLY A 33 10.04 2.44 7.13
N PRO A 34 11.10 3.26 7.17
CA PRO A 34 10.98 4.70 6.96
C PRO A 34 10.50 5.03 5.54
N ILE A 35 9.98 6.25 5.36
CA ILE A 35 9.83 6.85 4.04
C ILE A 35 11.24 7.19 3.56
N GLY A 36 11.58 6.76 2.35
CA GLY A 36 12.89 7.02 1.72
C GLY A 36 12.78 8.06 0.61
N ILE A 37 13.91 8.56 0.13
CA ILE A 37 13.96 9.42 -1.05
C ILE A 37 14.45 8.60 -2.24
N VAL A 38 13.64 8.52 -3.30
CA VAL A 38 13.98 7.88 -4.56
C VAL A 38 13.80 8.92 -5.66
N ASP A 39 14.85 9.18 -6.44
CA ASP A 39 14.84 10.19 -7.52
C ASP A 39 14.33 11.57 -7.07
N GLY A 40 14.69 11.99 -5.85
CA GLY A 40 14.29 13.28 -5.27
C GLY A 40 12.85 13.34 -4.77
N LYS A 41 12.11 12.22 -4.77
CA LYS A 41 10.74 12.13 -4.24
C LYS A 41 10.69 11.25 -3.00
N GLU A 42 9.87 11.65 -2.04
CA GLU A 42 9.55 10.82 -0.88
C GLU A 42 8.72 9.62 -1.30
N CYS A 43 9.16 8.42 -0.93
CA CYS A 43 8.54 7.16 -1.32
C CYS A 43 8.43 6.18 -0.15
N VAL A 44 7.33 5.43 -0.13
CA VAL A 44 7.03 4.42 0.88
C VAL A 44 7.38 3.01 0.38
N PRO A 45 8.12 2.18 1.15
CA PRO A 45 8.33 0.80 0.76
C PRO A 45 7.06 -0.06 0.86
N VAL A 46 6.75 -0.79 -0.21
CA VAL A 46 5.55 -1.60 -0.36
C VAL A 46 5.88 -2.94 -1.03
N LYS A 47 5.02 -3.94 -0.86
CA LYS A 47 5.11 -5.19 -1.63
C LYS A 47 3.75 -5.66 -2.11
N PRO A 48 3.64 -6.30 -3.30
CA PRO A 48 2.41 -6.96 -3.72
C PRO A 48 2.11 -8.16 -2.80
N LEU A 49 0.83 -8.40 -2.49
CA LEU A 49 0.41 -9.58 -1.73
C LEU A 49 0.48 -10.88 -2.54
N GLN A 50 0.37 -10.76 -3.87
CA GLN A 50 0.64 -11.85 -4.81
C GLN A 50 1.98 -11.56 -5.50
N PRO A 51 3.12 -11.89 -4.88
CA PRO A 51 4.42 -11.66 -5.47
C PRO A 51 4.63 -12.58 -6.67
N THR A 52 4.88 -11.99 -7.84
CA THR A 52 5.58 -12.70 -8.92
C THR A 52 7.08 -12.72 -8.59
N ALA A 53 7.82 -13.74 -9.04
CA ALA A 53 9.25 -13.90 -8.76
C ALA A 53 10.12 -12.65 -9.06
N MET A 54 9.63 -11.72 -9.90
CA MET A 54 10.32 -10.49 -10.29
C MET A 54 9.97 -9.24 -9.47
N MET A 55 9.12 -9.31 -8.45
CA MET A 55 8.69 -8.12 -7.68
C MET A 55 8.77 -8.35 -6.16
N PRO A 56 9.97 -8.40 -5.57
CA PRO A 56 10.17 -8.65 -4.13
C PRO A 56 9.70 -7.50 -3.22
N GLY A 57 9.59 -6.29 -3.77
CA GLY A 57 9.15 -5.07 -3.11
C GLY A 57 9.59 -3.85 -3.93
N PHE A 58 8.88 -2.74 -3.83
CA PHE A 58 9.24 -1.49 -4.52
C PHE A 58 8.85 -0.27 -3.69
N TYR A 59 9.31 0.90 -4.12
CA TYR A 59 9.02 2.17 -3.50
C TYR A 59 7.88 2.87 -4.25
N LEU A 60 6.82 3.25 -3.54
CA LEU A 60 5.69 3.98 -4.09
C LEU A 60 5.79 5.46 -3.69
N PRO A 61 5.63 6.43 -4.61
CA PRO A 61 5.63 7.84 -4.25
C PRO A 61 4.60 8.15 -3.16
N SER A 62 5.04 8.90 -2.15
CA SER A 62 4.26 9.24 -0.94
C SER A 62 2.97 10.01 -1.22
N ASP A 63 2.96 10.78 -2.31
CA ASP A 63 1.84 11.56 -2.84
C ASP A 63 0.82 10.73 -3.64
N THR A 64 1.11 9.45 -3.90
CA THR A 64 0.22 8.58 -4.65
C THR A 64 -1.07 8.33 -3.87
N GLU A 65 -2.22 8.52 -4.51
CA GLU A 65 -3.52 8.15 -3.95
C GLU A 65 -3.72 6.63 -3.98
N VAL A 66 -4.18 6.09 -2.86
CA VAL A 66 -4.41 4.67 -2.64
C VAL A 66 -5.73 4.46 -1.91
N VAL A 67 -6.35 3.32 -2.13
CA VAL A 67 -7.57 2.89 -1.44
C VAL A 67 -7.18 1.92 -0.35
N LEU A 68 -7.39 2.31 0.91
CA LEU A 68 -7.11 1.46 2.07
C LEU A 68 -8.16 0.35 2.18
N HIS A 69 -7.70 -0.88 2.37
CA HIS A 69 -8.55 -2.03 2.68
C HIS A 69 -8.47 -2.33 4.18
N GLU A 70 -9.51 -1.94 4.92
CA GLU A 70 -9.66 -2.37 6.31
C GLU A 70 -10.08 -3.85 6.36
N TYR A 71 -9.12 -4.75 6.60
CA TYR A 71 -9.48 -6.11 7.02
C TYR A 71 -9.94 -6.04 8.48
N LYS A 72 -11.25 -6.11 8.70
CA LYS A 72 -11.78 -6.54 9.99
C LYS A 72 -11.25 -7.96 10.21
N VAL A 73 -10.22 -8.08 11.05
CA VAL A 73 -9.79 -9.39 11.55
C VAL A 73 -10.99 -9.96 12.31
N LEU A 74 -11.77 -10.80 11.64
CA LEU A 74 -12.71 -11.68 12.30
C LEU A 74 -11.86 -12.63 13.14
N ARG A 75 -11.66 -12.28 14.42
CA ARG A 75 -11.25 -13.27 15.41
C ARG A 75 -12.35 -14.32 15.41
N LEU A 76 -12.09 -15.46 14.78
CA LEU A 76 -12.81 -16.69 15.08
C LEU A 76 -12.42 -17.03 16.52
N MET A 77 -13.32 -16.73 17.45
CA MET A 77 -13.28 -17.28 18.81
C MET A 77 -13.59 -18.77 18.76
#